data_AF-A0A843CI81-F1
#
_entry.id   AF-A0A843CI81-F1
#
_cell.length_a   1.000
_cell.length_b   1.000
_cell.length_c   1.000
_cell.angle_alpha   90.00
_cell.angle_beta   90.00
_cell.angle_gamma   90.00
#
_symmetry.space_group_name_H-M   'P 1'
#
loop_
_entity.id
_entity.type
_entity.pdbx_description
1 polymer ?
#
loop_
_entity_poly.entity_id
_entity_poly.type
_entity_poly.pdbx_seq_one_letter_code
_entity_poly.pdbx_strand_id
1 'polypeptide(L)'
;MKKSTTSIIVAIALITILPSQLSFAEFEDNKLSFAGSLEETLGHFWAIEQNLDDDNAELALVHATHPIAELYTSMKPELKEANPEFDAKIQKTLMDLGKKTGSDVTRQDAQMAIYDAKEIIQEARILIVGNDLSQDTVFKAKLIQGLLKTSIEEYKEGVQNGQIEMMAEFQDGSAFVWRSQQIFDEIKSNLPEHEVEETEEFYSDLWDAYDKRSNSEHVEIFATGIINEIGEAIGEETEETDLLTYVENIRDLLKQVKVTYAEGDKDMALSLATKAYLDNFEYLEGTVKQSNPELVDEVETMMREELRDMIRNDAPVAEINQQVDAIILKMDTVAKIVPEFGTIAMMILVVGIISTMVLVSKNKNLSILPRI
;
A
#
# COMPACT_ATOMS: atom_id res chain seq x y z
N MET A 1 72.01 2.21 -27.04
CA MET A 1 72.14 2.81 -25.69
C MET A 1 70.77 2.90 -25.06
N LYS A 2 70.62 2.36 -23.84
CA LYS A 2 69.38 2.11 -23.10
C LYS A 2 68.43 3.32 -23.09
N LYS A 3 67.17 3.12 -23.50
CA LYS A 3 66.06 3.98 -23.09
C LYS A 3 65.16 3.17 -22.15
N SER A 4 65.10 3.64 -20.90
CA SER A 4 64.27 3.13 -19.82
C SER A 4 62.80 3.40 -20.14
N THR A 5 61.98 2.36 -20.19
CA THR A 5 60.52 2.43 -20.19
C THR A 5 60.04 2.59 -18.75
N THR A 6 59.68 3.81 -18.37
CA THR A 6 58.97 4.07 -17.10
C THR A 6 57.48 3.86 -17.37
N SER A 7 56.93 2.74 -16.91
CA SER A 7 55.48 2.50 -16.91
C SER A 7 54.86 3.31 -15.79
N ILE A 8 53.99 4.26 -16.14
CA ILE A 8 53.10 4.93 -15.19
C ILE A 8 51.91 3.98 -14.99
N ILE A 9 51.86 3.37 -13.81
CA ILE A 9 50.67 2.68 -13.31
C ILE A 9 49.68 3.77 -12.92
N VAL A 10 48.62 3.94 -13.72
CA VAL A 10 47.44 4.70 -13.32
C VAL A 10 46.65 3.80 -12.37
N ALA A 11 46.78 4.08 -11.06
CA ALA A 11 45.90 3.53 -10.06
C ALA A 11 44.52 4.17 -10.24
N ILE A 12 43.58 3.44 -10.83
CA ILE A 12 42.16 3.78 -10.78
C ILE A 12 41.72 3.50 -9.34
N ALA A 13 41.61 4.56 -8.54
CA ALA A 13 40.93 4.50 -7.26
C ALA A 13 39.43 4.34 -7.54
N LEU A 14 38.93 3.11 -7.41
CA LEU A 14 37.51 2.86 -7.16
C LEU A 14 37.20 3.41 -5.76
N ILE A 15 36.77 4.66 -5.69
CA ILE A 15 36.15 5.22 -4.50
C ILE A 15 34.67 4.84 -4.58
N THR A 16 34.27 3.96 -3.69
CA THR A 16 32.91 3.55 -3.39
C THR A 16 32.07 4.76 -2.98
N ILE A 17 31.21 5.24 -3.86
CA ILE A 17 30.12 6.17 -3.55
C ILE A 17 28.95 5.32 -3.04
N LEU A 18 28.94 5.01 -1.75
CA LEU A 18 27.84 4.30 -1.07
C LEU A 18 27.29 5.00 0.20
N PRO A 19 27.98 5.91 0.92
CA PRO A 19 27.43 6.46 2.17
C PRO A 19 26.37 7.56 1.96
N SER A 20 26.40 8.29 0.83
CA SER A 20 25.44 9.39 0.58
C SER A 20 24.04 8.92 0.20
N GLN A 21 23.93 7.77 -0.48
CA GLN A 21 22.63 7.20 -0.86
C GLN A 21 21.93 6.55 0.34
N LEU A 22 22.69 5.85 1.19
CA LEU A 22 22.15 5.29 2.43
C LEU A 22 21.67 6.37 3.39
N SER A 23 22.46 7.44 3.57
CA SER A 23 22.05 8.58 4.41
C SER A 23 20.86 9.36 3.85
N PHE A 24 20.67 9.38 2.52
CA PHE A 24 19.53 10.05 1.90
C PHE A 24 18.26 9.23 2.04
N ALA A 25 18.33 7.91 1.81
CA ALA A 25 17.20 7.00 2.01
C ALA A 25 16.74 6.98 3.47
N GLU A 26 17.67 6.84 4.42
CA GLU A 26 17.36 6.89 5.86
C GLU A 26 16.72 8.23 6.28
N PHE A 27 17.13 9.34 5.65
CA PHE A 27 16.56 10.65 5.89
C PHE A 27 15.15 10.80 5.32
N GLU A 28 14.88 10.27 4.12
CA GLU A 28 13.52 10.24 3.58
C GLU A 28 12.59 9.33 4.38
N ASP A 29 13.08 8.18 4.85
CA ASP A 29 12.31 7.25 5.70
C ASP A 29 11.92 7.91 7.03
N ASN A 30 12.83 8.64 7.68
CA ASN A 30 12.52 9.38 8.91
C ASN A 30 11.47 10.46 8.67
N LYS A 31 11.54 11.18 7.54
CA LYS A 31 10.54 12.20 7.18
C LYS A 31 9.18 11.59 6.87
N LEU A 32 9.15 10.43 6.19
CA LEU A 32 7.93 9.72 5.89
C LEU A 32 7.26 9.23 7.18
N SER A 33 8.02 8.61 8.08
CA SER A 33 7.54 8.18 9.40
C SER A 33 6.99 9.36 10.21
N PHE A 34 7.75 10.46 10.28
CA PHE A 34 7.31 11.69 10.95
C PHE A 34 6.01 12.24 10.35
N ALA A 35 5.94 12.33 9.03
CA ALA A 35 4.75 12.80 8.33
C ALA A 35 3.56 11.86 8.54
N GLY A 36 3.76 10.55 8.56
CA GLY A 36 2.74 9.55 8.88
C GLY A 36 2.11 9.80 10.24
N SER A 37 2.92 10.02 11.28
CA SER A 37 2.43 10.39 12.62
C SER A 37 1.63 11.70 12.65
N LEU A 38 1.97 12.67 11.78
CA LEU A 38 1.17 13.89 11.62
C LEU A 38 -0.18 13.60 10.95
N GLU A 39 -0.22 12.73 9.95
CA GLU A 39 -1.48 12.38 9.27
C GLU A 39 -2.40 11.56 10.18
N GLU A 40 -1.88 10.61 10.97
CA GLU A 40 -2.64 9.91 12.01
C GLU A 40 -3.18 10.90 13.07
N THR A 41 -2.37 11.87 13.48
CA THR A 41 -2.83 12.97 14.37
C THR A 41 -4.01 13.74 13.76
N LEU A 42 -3.99 14.01 12.45
CA LEU A 42 -5.11 14.66 11.75
C LEU A 42 -6.34 13.75 11.64
N GLY A 43 -6.14 12.44 11.54
CA GLY A 43 -7.21 11.44 11.65
C GLY A 43 -7.93 11.53 13.00
N HIS A 44 -7.19 11.50 14.12
CA HIS A 44 -7.82 11.69 15.44
C HIS A 44 -8.56 13.01 15.55
N PHE A 45 -8.06 14.10 14.97
CA PHE A 45 -8.80 15.39 15.00
C PHE A 45 -10.15 15.32 14.31
N TRP A 46 -10.27 14.54 13.23
CA TRP A 46 -11.55 14.26 12.61
C TRP A 46 -12.45 13.41 13.53
N ALA A 47 -11.91 12.37 14.18
CA ALA A 47 -12.66 11.58 15.16
C ALA A 47 -13.16 12.41 16.36
N ILE A 48 -12.37 13.39 16.84
CA ILE A 48 -12.82 14.37 17.84
C ILE A 48 -14.03 15.15 17.32
N GLU A 49 -13.94 15.70 16.10
CA GLU A 49 -15.01 16.49 15.49
C GLU A 49 -16.31 15.67 15.38
N GLN A 50 -16.23 14.42 14.92
CA GLN A 50 -17.37 13.52 14.82
C GLN A 50 -18.01 13.24 16.18
N ASN A 51 -17.21 12.88 17.19
CA ASN A 51 -17.73 12.59 18.52
C ASN A 51 -18.34 13.81 19.20
N LEU A 52 -17.79 14.99 18.97
CA LEU A 52 -18.38 16.21 19.51
C LEU A 52 -19.70 16.58 18.81
N ASP A 53 -19.85 16.26 17.52
CA ASP A 53 -21.09 16.47 16.78
C ASP A 53 -22.18 15.46 17.20
N ASP A 54 -21.77 14.28 17.68
CA ASP A 54 -22.63 13.24 18.27
C ASP A 54 -22.89 13.42 19.79
N ASP A 55 -22.53 14.58 20.37
CA ASP A 55 -22.62 14.87 21.81
C ASP A 55 -21.84 13.87 22.72
N ASN A 56 -20.86 13.15 22.16
CA ASN A 56 -20.01 12.18 22.86
C ASN A 56 -18.68 12.79 23.33
N ALA A 57 -18.77 13.64 24.35
CA ALA A 57 -17.61 14.34 24.88
C ALA A 57 -16.55 13.42 25.53
N GLU A 58 -16.94 12.23 26.00
CA GLU A 58 -16.00 11.25 26.59
C GLU A 58 -15.08 10.67 25.52
N LEU A 59 -15.65 10.20 24.41
CA LEU A 59 -14.86 9.62 23.32
C LEU A 59 -14.11 10.69 22.51
N ALA A 60 -14.67 11.89 22.39
CA ALA A 60 -13.93 13.04 21.88
C ALA A 60 -12.66 13.32 22.72
N LEU A 61 -12.74 13.21 24.05
CA LEU A 61 -11.57 13.39 24.92
C LEU A 61 -10.55 12.27 24.73
N VAL A 62 -10.99 11.02 24.56
CA VAL A 62 -10.09 9.89 24.26
C VAL A 62 -9.24 10.20 23.02
N HIS A 63 -9.87 10.53 21.90
CA HIS A 63 -9.18 10.91 20.66
C HIS A 63 -8.32 12.17 20.79
N ALA A 64 -8.72 13.13 21.63
CA ALA A 64 -7.89 14.30 21.93
C ALA A 64 -6.59 13.97 22.68
N THR A 65 -6.51 12.79 23.31
CA THR A 65 -5.34 12.34 24.06
C THR A 65 -4.44 11.36 23.31
N HIS A 66 -4.94 10.63 22.31
CA HIS A 66 -4.16 9.67 21.52
C HIS A 66 -2.90 10.30 20.89
N PRO A 67 -2.96 11.45 20.19
CA PRO A 67 -1.76 12.05 19.58
C PRO A 67 -0.61 12.34 20.54
N ILE A 68 -0.90 12.77 21.77
CA ILE A 68 0.15 13.04 22.78
C ILE A 68 0.63 11.77 23.48
N ALA A 69 -0.24 10.77 23.62
CA ALA A 69 0.05 9.53 24.31
C ALA A 69 0.85 8.54 23.44
N GLU A 70 0.47 8.42 22.16
CA GLU A 70 0.98 7.39 21.26
C GLU A 70 1.95 7.97 20.23
N LEU A 71 1.58 9.07 19.57
CA LEU A 71 2.30 9.56 18.39
C LEU A 71 3.43 10.56 18.72
N TYR A 72 3.30 11.36 19.77
CA TYR A 72 4.30 12.39 20.08
C TYR A 72 5.69 11.81 20.40
N THR A 73 5.76 10.59 20.95
CA THR A 73 7.05 9.95 21.26
C THR A 73 7.87 9.65 20.00
N SER A 74 7.22 9.22 18.91
CA SER A 74 7.90 8.96 17.63
C SER A 74 8.33 10.24 16.94
N MET A 75 7.53 11.31 17.03
CA MET A 75 7.82 12.62 16.41
C MET A 75 8.90 13.44 17.12
N LYS A 76 9.11 13.18 18.41
CA LYS A 76 9.94 14.01 19.28
C LYS A 76 11.41 14.14 18.85
N PRO A 77 12.11 13.08 18.40
CA PRO A 77 13.51 13.19 17.98
C PRO A 77 13.73 14.26 16.91
N GLU A 78 12.91 14.24 15.86
CA GLU A 78 12.98 15.15 14.71
C GLU A 78 12.60 16.58 15.11
N LEU A 79 11.53 16.73 15.90
CA LEU A 79 11.09 18.04 16.42
C LEU A 79 12.18 18.70 17.27
N LYS A 80 12.76 17.93 18.19
CA LYS A 80 13.77 18.44 19.13
C LYS A 80 15.09 18.75 18.43
N GLU A 81 15.47 17.96 17.42
CA GLU A 81 16.65 18.24 16.61
C GLU A 81 16.48 19.52 15.79
N ALA A 82 15.32 19.70 15.14
CA ALA A 82 15.06 20.87 14.31
C ALA A 82 14.87 22.15 15.13
N ASN A 83 14.05 22.11 16.19
CA ASN A 83 13.76 23.26 17.04
C ASN A 83 13.18 22.84 18.41
N PRO A 84 13.98 22.85 19.50
CA PRO A 84 13.52 22.50 20.85
C PRO A 84 12.39 23.36 21.41
N GLU A 85 12.30 24.65 21.02
CA GLU A 85 11.19 25.52 21.44
C GLU A 85 9.90 25.11 20.73
N PHE A 86 9.99 24.72 19.46
CA PHE A 86 8.87 24.22 18.69
C PHE A 86 8.39 22.85 19.18
N ASP A 87 9.31 21.92 19.53
CA ASP A 87 9.01 20.66 20.22
C ASP A 87 8.16 20.89 21.49
N ALA A 88 8.57 21.84 22.33
CA ALA A 88 7.80 22.21 23.52
C ALA A 88 6.43 22.84 23.18
N LYS A 89 6.35 23.63 22.10
CA LYS A 89 5.10 24.26 21.62
C LYS A 89 4.10 23.18 21.19
N ILE A 90 4.49 22.24 20.32
CA ILE A 90 3.61 21.17 19.84
C ILE A 90 3.18 20.24 20.98
N GLN A 91 4.11 19.84 21.86
CA GLN A 91 3.78 19.04 23.04
C GLN A 91 2.70 19.73 23.89
N LYS A 92 2.88 21.02 24.17
CA LYS A 92 1.91 21.80 24.95
C LYS A 92 0.58 21.91 24.24
N THR A 93 0.56 22.16 22.93
CA THR A 93 -0.69 22.28 22.14
C THR A 93 -1.50 20.98 22.21
N LEU A 94 -0.87 19.82 22.01
CA LEU A 94 -1.56 18.53 22.10
C LEU A 94 -2.04 18.22 23.54
N MET A 95 -1.23 18.53 24.56
CA MET A 95 -1.68 18.41 25.96
C MET A 95 -2.87 19.34 26.28
N ASP A 96 -2.88 20.55 25.72
CA ASP A 96 -3.95 21.51 25.94
C ASP A 96 -5.22 21.15 25.14
N LEU A 97 -5.09 20.47 23.99
CA LEU A 97 -6.22 19.90 23.24
C LEU A 97 -7.01 18.92 24.12
N GLY A 98 -6.32 17.99 24.78
CA GLY A 98 -6.95 17.09 25.75
C GLY A 98 -7.65 17.82 26.90
N LYS A 99 -7.03 18.88 27.47
CA LYS A 99 -7.66 19.68 28.54
C LYS A 99 -8.85 20.51 28.07
N LYS A 100 -8.90 20.85 26.78
CA LYS A 100 -9.96 21.64 26.14
C LYS A 100 -10.95 20.75 25.37
N THR A 101 -10.98 19.46 25.70
CA THR A 101 -11.96 18.50 25.20
C THR A 101 -12.53 17.75 26.41
N GLY A 102 -13.80 17.38 26.37
CA GLY A 102 -14.45 16.68 27.48
C GLY A 102 -15.77 17.31 27.91
N SER A 103 -16.44 16.65 28.85
CA SER A 103 -17.84 16.95 29.23
C SER A 103 -18.09 18.34 29.83
N ASP A 104 -17.05 19.01 30.31
CA ASP A 104 -17.11 20.36 30.90
C ASP A 104 -16.69 21.47 29.93
N VAL A 105 -16.35 21.12 28.68
CA VAL A 105 -15.94 22.05 27.64
C VAL A 105 -17.03 22.22 26.59
N THR A 106 -17.23 23.44 26.10
CA THR A 106 -18.20 23.67 25.03
C THR A 106 -17.66 23.16 23.68
N ARG A 107 -18.55 22.72 22.78
CA ARG A 107 -18.18 22.36 21.39
C ARG A 107 -17.32 23.44 20.72
N GLN A 108 -17.68 24.70 20.94
CA GLN A 108 -16.98 25.86 20.37
C GLN A 108 -15.56 25.99 20.92
N ASP A 109 -15.37 25.82 22.23
CA ASP A 109 -14.05 25.90 22.86
C ASP A 109 -13.15 24.74 22.41
N ALA A 110 -13.72 23.53 22.31
CA ALA A 110 -13.02 22.37 21.76
C ALA A 110 -12.63 22.60 20.29
N GLN A 111 -13.53 23.16 19.48
CA GLN A 111 -13.23 23.46 18.08
C GLN A 111 -12.08 24.46 17.92
N MET A 112 -11.99 25.48 18.78
CA MET A 112 -10.86 26.41 18.76
C MET A 112 -9.55 25.69 19.08
N ALA A 113 -9.54 24.76 20.04
CA ALA A 113 -8.37 23.95 20.35
C ALA A 113 -7.95 23.04 19.18
N ILE A 114 -8.93 22.46 18.47
CA ILE A 114 -8.69 21.65 17.26
C ILE A 114 -8.08 22.50 16.15
N TYR A 115 -8.52 23.75 15.96
CA TYR A 115 -7.90 24.65 14.98
C TYR A 115 -6.46 25.01 15.33
N ASP A 116 -6.18 25.37 16.59
CA ASP A 116 -4.81 25.61 17.07
C ASP A 116 -3.92 24.36 16.85
N ALA A 117 -4.49 23.17 17.04
CA ALA A 117 -3.81 21.90 16.84
C ALA A 117 -3.55 21.60 15.34
N LYS A 118 -4.52 21.82 14.46
CA LYS A 118 -4.35 21.68 12.99
C LYS A 118 -3.27 22.64 12.47
N GLU A 119 -3.22 23.87 12.97
CA GLU A 119 -2.20 24.85 12.60
C GLU A 119 -0.79 24.40 13.01
N ILE A 120 -0.59 23.94 14.26
CA ILE A 120 0.74 23.50 14.71
C ILE A 120 1.23 22.25 13.97
N ILE A 121 0.31 21.34 13.58
CA ILE A 121 0.64 20.16 12.79
C ILE A 121 1.11 20.55 11.38
N GLN A 122 0.45 21.53 10.75
CA GLN A 122 0.89 22.08 9.47
C GLN A 122 2.26 22.78 9.59
N GLU A 123 2.48 23.57 10.64
CA GLU A 123 3.80 24.18 10.92
C GLU A 123 4.89 23.09 11.06
N ALA A 124 4.59 21.99 11.77
CA ALA A 124 5.52 20.88 11.98
C ALA A 124 5.86 20.17 10.66
N ARG A 125 4.86 19.92 9.80
CA ARG A 125 5.07 19.34 8.47
C ARG A 125 6.04 20.18 7.65
N ILE A 126 5.82 21.50 7.59
CA ILE A 126 6.70 22.39 6.82
C ILE A 126 8.09 22.49 7.42
N LEU A 127 8.21 22.51 8.75
CA LEU A 127 9.50 22.61 9.44
C LEU A 127 10.39 21.38 9.21
N ILE A 128 9.82 20.17 9.33
CA ILE A 128 10.58 18.92 9.30
C ILE A 128 10.65 18.33 7.90
N VAL A 129 9.50 18.18 7.24
CA VAL A 129 9.41 17.53 5.92
C VAL A 129 9.85 18.49 4.82
N GLY A 130 9.38 19.75 4.91
CA GLY A 130 9.58 20.79 3.91
C GLY A 130 8.43 20.85 2.90
N ASN A 131 8.24 22.02 2.28
CA ASN A 131 7.11 22.27 1.38
C ASN A 131 7.12 21.35 0.14
N ASP A 132 8.27 21.19 -0.50
CA ASP A 132 8.36 20.47 -1.78
C ASP A 132 8.01 18.99 -1.61
N LEU A 133 8.65 18.31 -0.65
CA LEU A 133 8.36 16.90 -0.35
C LEU A 133 6.94 16.71 0.20
N SER A 134 6.41 17.70 0.94
CA SER A 134 5.01 17.65 1.41
C SER A 134 3.97 17.70 0.28
N GLN A 135 4.33 18.23 -0.90
CA GLN A 135 3.46 18.27 -2.08
C GLN A 135 3.79 17.19 -3.10
N ASP A 136 4.78 16.35 -2.84
CA ASP A 136 5.18 15.28 -3.75
C ASP A 136 4.13 14.16 -3.78
N THR A 137 3.76 13.73 -4.99
CA THR A 137 2.72 12.71 -5.22
C THR A 137 3.13 11.36 -4.65
N VAL A 138 4.38 10.93 -4.86
CA VAL A 138 4.88 9.63 -4.40
C VAL A 138 4.96 9.62 -2.87
N PHE A 139 5.41 10.72 -2.27
CA PHE A 139 5.44 10.88 -0.81
C PHE A 139 4.02 10.79 -0.21
N LYS A 140 3.04 11.48 -0.79
CA LYS A 140 1.64 11.41 -0.36
C LYS A 140 1.02 10.02 -0.55
N ALA A 141 1.33 9.33 -1.65
CA ALA A 141 0.92 7.95 -1.89
C ALA A 141 1.41 7.01 -0.77
N LYS A 142 2.68 7.14 -0.36
CA LYS A 142 3.22 6.36 0.77
C LYS A 142 2.57 6.69 2.12
N LEU A 143 2.13 7.93 2.33
CA LEU A 143 1.36 8.28 3.53
C LEU A 143 -0.01 7.58 3.54
N ILE A 144 -0.68 7.48 2.39
CA ILE A 144 -1.92 6.70 2.25
C ILE A 144 -1.69 5.24 2.63
N GLN A 145 -0.64 4.63 2.09
CA GLN A 145 -0.31 3.23 2.41
C GLN A 145 -0.04 3.02 3.90
N GLY A 146 0.66 3.96 4.56
CA GLY A 146 0.90 3.93 6.00
C GLY A 146 -0.39 3.98 6.82
N LEU A 147 -1.26 4.96 6.53
CA LEU A 147 -2.55 5.13 7.21
C LEU A 147 -3.45 3.90 7.10
N LEU A 148 -3.51 3.29 5.91
CA LEU A 148 -4.32 2.10 5.68
C LEU A 148 -3.76 0.88 6.42
N LYS A 149 -2.43 0.73 6.52
CA LYS A 149 -1.82 -0.32 7.35
C LYS A 149 -2.17 -0.16 8.83
N THR A 150 -2.10 1.07 9.36
CA THR A 150 -2.52 1.34 10.74
C THR A 150 -4.01 1.06 10.90
N SER A 151 -4.85 1.51 9.96
CA SER A 151 -6.30 1.28 9.95
C SER A 151 -6.69 -0.20 10.05
N ILE A 152 -5.96 -1.10 9.38
CA ILE A 152 -6.18 -2.55 9.45
C ILE A 152 -5.99 -3.08 10.88
N GLU A 153 -4.90 -2.68 11.55
CA GLU A 153 -4.63 -3.13 12.92
C GLU A 153 -5.64 -2.54 13.91
N GLU A 154 -5.96 -1.24 13.79
CA GLU A 154 -6.96 -0.60 14.67
C GLU A 154 -8.36 -1.23 14.52
N TYR A 155 -8.77 -1.55 13.29
CA TYR A 155 -10.05 -2.24 13.08
C TYR A 155 -10.10 -3.60 13.76
N LYS A 156 -9.00 -4.36 13.65
CA LYS A 156 -8.88 -5.70 14.22
C LYS A 156 -8.87 -5.68 15.75
N GLU A 157 -8.34 -4.61 16.35
CA GLU A 157 -8.45 -4.36 17.78
C GLU A 157 -9.87 -3.94 18.17
N GLY A 158 -10.48 -3.04 17.38
CA GLY A 158 -11.81 -2.46 17.61
C GLY A 158 -12.97 -3.43 17.45
N VAL A 159 -12.89 -4.38 16.51
CA VAL A 159 -13.99 -5.27 16.13
C VAL A 159 -13.61 -6.74 16.35
N GLN A 160 -14.43 -7.45 17.13
CA GLN A 160 -14.29 -8.89 17.31
C GLN A 160 -15.64 -9.58 17.12
N ASN A 161 -15.68 -10.68 16.38
CA ASN A 161 -16.90 -11.46 16.12
C ASN A 161 -18.09 -10.61 15.58
N GLY A 162 -17.80 -9.61 14.74
CA GLY A 162 -18.81 -8.69 14.17
C GLY A 162 -19.39 -7.68 15.17
N GLN A 163 -18.77 -7.53 16.35
CA GLN A 163 -19.15 -6.56 17.38
C GLN A 163 -18.02 -5.57 17.62
N ILE A 164 -18.37 -4.30 17.87
CA ILE A 164 -17.40 -3.28 18.27
C ILE A 164 -17.12 -3.48 19.77
N GLU A 165 -15.95 -4.03 20.08
CA GLU A 165 -15.47 -4.23 21.45
C GLU A 165 -14.75 -2.99 21.99
N MET A 166 -14.00 -2.29 21.11
CA MET A 166 -13.30 -1.07 21.45
C MET A 166 -13.66 0.04 20.45
N MET A 167 -14.60 0.90 20.86
CA MET A 167 -15.12 1.97 20.00
C MET A 167 -14.05 3.00 19.61
N ALA A 168 -13.07 3.26 20.48
CA ALA A 168 -11.96 4.15 20.17
C ALA A 168 -11.14 3.62 18.98
N GLU A 169 -10.66 2.37 19.06
CA GLU A 169 -9.87 1.76 17.97
C GLU A 169 -10.68 1.62 16.68
N PHE A 170 -11.98 1.25 16.77
CA PHE A 170 -12.85 1.24 15.59
C PHE A 170 -12.94 2.62 14.91
N GLN A 171 -13.04 3.68 15.72
CA GLN A 171 -13.07 5.05 15.20
C GLN A 171 -11.72 5.50 14.67
N ASP A 172 -10.60 5.11 15.29
CA ASP A 172 -9.25 5.39 14.80
C ASP A 172 -9.02 4.73 13.44
N GLY A 173 -9.36 3.45 13.31
CA GLY A 173 -9.30 2.76 12.02
C GLY A 173 -10.09 3.49 10.94
N SER A 174 -11.34 3.90 11.22
CA SER A 174 -12.17 4.63 10.27
C SER A 174 -11.62 6.04 9.96
N ALA A 175 -11.02 6.71 10.94
CA ALA A 175 -10.45 8.03 10.79
C ALA A 175 -9.20 8.00 9.90
N PHE A 176 -8.42 6.94 9.97
CA PHE A 176 -7.26 6.74 9.11
C PHE A 176 -7.67 6.40 7.67
N VAL A 177 -8.75 5.63 7.45
CA VAL A 177 -9.35 5.48 6.10
C VAL A 177 -9.82 6.83 5.56
N TRP A 178 -10.55 7.61 6.37
CA TRP A 178 -11.01 8.93 5.95
C TRP A 178 -9.83 9.83 5.57
N ARG A 179 -8.79 9.87 6.41
CA ARG A 179 -7.62 10.71 6.16
C ARG A 179 -6.87 10.28 4.90
N SER A 180 -6.71 8.96 4.70
CA SER A 180 -6.05 8.43 3.51
C SER A 180 -6.82 8.79 2.24
N GLN A 181 -8.16 8.73 2.28
CA GLN A 181 -9.01 9.15 1.17
C GLN A 181 -8.90 10.66 0.88
N GLN A 182 -8.76 11.51 1.90
CA GLN A 182 -8.53 12.94 1.70
C GLN A 182 -7.20 13.20 0.96
N ILE A 183 -6.14 12.46 1.32
CA ILE A 183 -4.84 12.58 0.65
C ILE A 183 -4.94 12.05 -0.80
N PHE A 184 -5.67 10.95 -1.00
CA PHE A 184 -5.93 10.39 -2.34
C PHE A 184 -6.63 11.42 -3.24
N ASP A 185 -7.67 12.09 -2.75
CA ASP A 185 -8.40 13.12 -3.49
C ASP A 185 -7.51 14.31 -3.91
N GLU A 186 -6.46 14.62 -3.13
CA GLU A 186 -5.48 15.66 -3.49
C GLU A 186 -4.55 15.23 -4.62
N ILE A 187 -4.27 13.94 -4.78
CA ILE A 187 -3.25 13.43 -5.71
C ILE A 187 -3.81 12.69 -6.92
N LYS A 188 -5.07 12.24 -6.88
CA LYS A 188 -5.63 11.33 -7.90
C LYS A 188 -5.56 11.88 -9.33
N SER A 189 -5.62 13.19 -9.52
CA SER A 189 -5.44 13.81 -10.85
C SER A 189 -4.04 13.65 -11.45
N ASN A 190 -3.07 13.22 -10.65
CA ASN A 190 -1.67 12.99 -11.04
C ASN A 190 -1.35 11.50 -11.17
N LEU A 191 -2.30 10.61 -10.87
CA LEU A 191 -2.17 9.16 -10.99
C LEU A 191 -2.80 8.70 -12.33
N PRO A 192 -2.45 7.51 -12.84
CA PRO A 192 -3.08 7.01 -14.05
C PRO A 192 -4.56 6.65 -13.80
N GLU A 193 -5.39 6.86 -14.82
CA GLU A 193 -6.87 6.87 -14.69
C GLU A 193 -7.43 5.52 -14.24
N HIS A 194 -6.80 4.43 -14.69
CA HIS A 194 -7.21 3.06 -14.38
C HIS A 194 -7.05 2.75 -12.89
N GLU A 195 -5.86 2.94 -12.32
CA GLU A 195 -5.57 2.70 -10.91
C GLU A 195 -6.38 3.65 -10.00
N VAL A 196 -6.75 4.83 -10.50
CA VAL A 196 -7.67 5.75 -9.79
C VAL A 196 -9.08 5.17 -9.70
N GLU A 197 -9.63 4.63 -10.80
CA GLU A 197 -10.96 4.01 -10.83
C GLU A 197 -11.02 2.82 -9.87
N GLU A 198 -10.00 1.96 -9.89
CA GLU A 198 -9.89 0.80 -8.98
C GLU A 198 -9.79 1.22 -7.52
N THR A 199 -8.92 2.20 -7.24
CA THR A 199 -8.76 2.75 -5.89
C THR A 199 -10.09 3.33 -5.35
N GLU A 200 -10.84 4.06 -6.18
CA GLU A 200 -12.15 4.61 -5.78
C GLU A 200 -13.16 3.50 -5.47
N GLU A 201 -13.16 2.42 -6.26
CA GLU A 201 -14.00 1.25 -6.00
C GLU A 201 -13.64 0.57 -4.66
N PHE A 202 -12.35 0.37 -4.39
CA PHE A 202 -11.91 -0.25 -3.15
C PHE A 202 -12.16 0.62 -1.92
N TYR A 203 -12.06 1.95 -2.02
CA TYR A 203 -12.50 2.84 -0.94
C TYR A 203 -14.00 2.66 -0.65
N SER A 204 -14.83 2.56 -1.69
CA SER A 204 -16.26 2.33 -1.51
C SER A 204 -16.53 1.01 -0.77
N ASP A 205 -15.85 -0.06 -1.18
CA ASP A 205 -15.99 -1.38 -0.55
C ASP A 205 -15.46 -1.43 0.89
N LEU A 206 -14.36 -0.74 1.16
CA LEU A 206 -13.79 -0.62 2.49
C LEU A 206 -14.78 0.08 3.44
N TRP A 207 -15.40 1.18 3.00
CA TRP A 207 -16.42 1.86 3.80
C TRP A 207 -17.65 0.99 4.04
N ASP A 208 -18.11 0.27 3.02
CA ASP A 208 -19.20 -0.72 3.16
C ASP A 208 -18.85 -1.81 4.19
N ALA A 209 -17.59 -2.27 4.22
CA ALA A 209 -17.12 -3.26 5.18
C ALA A 209 -17.06 -2.71 6.62
N TYR A 210 -16.66 -1.44 6.79
CA TYR A 210 -16.72 -0.73 8.07
C TYR A 210 -18.18 -0.61 8.58
N ASP A 211 -19.10 -0.17 7.73
CA ASP A 211 -20.52 0.02 8.07
C ASP A 211 -21.19 -1.29 8.49
N LYS A 212 -20.89 -2.38 7.80
CA LYS A 212 -21.40 -3.73 8.11
C LYS A 212 -20.70 -4.38 9.30
N ARG A 213 -19.60 -3.81 9.78
CA ARG A 213 -18.73 -4.41 10.81
C ARG A 213 -18.29 -5.82 10.39
N SER A 214 -17.88 -5.92 9.13
CA SER A 214 -17.40 -7.15 8.52
C SER A 214 -16.26 -7.77 9.32
N ASN A 215 -15.93 -9.03 9.01
CA ASN A 215 -14.72 -9.64 9.57
C ASN A 215 -13.48 -8.81 9.22
N SER A 216 -12.48 -8.76 10.12
CA SER A 216 -11.25 -8.01 9.92
C SER A 216 -10.51 -8.42 8.65
N GLU A 217 -10.57 -9.70 8.26
CA GLU A 217 -9.99 -10.17 6.99
C GLU A 217 -10.62 -9.49 5.77
N HIS A 218 -11.92 -9.17 5.80
CA HIS A 218 -12.56 -8.46 4.69
C HIS A 218 -12.08 -7.00 4.61
N VAL A 219 -11.93 -6.35 5.76
CA VAL A 219 -11.40 -4.97 5.83
C VAL A 219 -9.94 -4.93 5.35
N GLU A 220 -9.13 -5.90 5.79
CA GLU A 220 -7.74 -6.06 5.36
C GLU A 220 -7.62 -6.24 3.85
N ILE A 221 -8.48 -7.06 3.22
CA ILE A 221 -8.48 -7.26 1.76
C ILE A 221 -8.70 -5.95 1.02
N PHE A 222 -9.74 -5.18 1.37
CA PHE A 222 -10.04 -3.93 0.65
C PHE A 222 -9.00 -2.83 0.91
N ALA A 223 -8.52 -2.71 2.15
CA ALA A 223 -7.46 -1.76 2.48
C ALA A 223 -6.14 -2.12 1.77
N THR A 224 -5.83 -3.42 1.63
CA THR A 224 -4.65 -3.90 0.88
C THR A 224 -4.80 -3.66 -0.61
N GLY A 225 -6.01 -3.82 -1.17
CA GLY A 225 -6.28 -3.44 -2.56
C GLY A 225 -5.92 -1.99 -2.85
N ILE A 226 -6.37 -1.06 -2.01
CA ILE A 226 -6.00 0.36 -2.14
C ILE A 226 -4.47 0.57 -2.03
N ILE A 227 -3.81 -0.15 -1.13
CA ILE A 227 -2.35 -0.07 -0.95
C ILE A 227 -1.61 -0.51 -2.21
N ASN A 228 -2.06 -1.60 -2.83
CA ASN A 228 -1.47 -2.16 -4.04
C ASN A 228 -1.68 -1.23 -5.23
N GLU A 229 -2.92 -0.83 -5.53
CA GLU A 229 -3.28 0.08 -6.63
C GLU A 229 -2.49 1.40 -6.57
N ILE A 230 -2.34 1.96 -5.37
CA ILE A 230 -1.54 3.16 -5.16
C ILE A 230 -0.05 2.89 -5.40
N GLY A 231 0.44 1.72 -4.99
CA GLY A 231 1.80 1.26 -5.27
C GLY A 231 2.06 1.14 -6.77
N GLU A 232 1.15 0.52 -7.51
CA GLU A 232 1.21 0.39 -8.97
C GLU A 232 1.20 1.75 -9.65
N ALA A 233 0.30 2.65 -9.23
CA ALA A 233 0.17 4.01 -9.76
C ALA A 233 1.46 4.85 -9.61
N ILE A 234 2.29 4.56 -8.61
CA ILE A 234 3.59 5.22 -8.39
C ILE A 234 4.78 4.38 -8.88
N GLY A 235 4.54 3.22 -9.49
CA GLY A 235 5.55 2.35 -10.06
C GLY A 235 6.35 1.53 -9.05
N GLU A 236 5.75 1.14 -7.92
CA GLU A 236 6.34 0.17 -6.99
C GLU A 236 6.35 -1.23 -7.65
N GLU A 237 7.48 -1.93 -7.54
CA GLU A 237 7.60 -3.31 -8.01
C GLU A 237 7.08 -4.27 -6.94
N THR A 238 6.13 -5.14 -7.30
CA THR A 238 5.62 -6.20 -6.42
C THR A 238 6.61 -7.38 -6.33
N GLU A 239 6.67 -8.08 -5.20
CA GLU A 239 7.56 -9.24 -5.04
C GLU A 239 7.30 -10.33 -6.09
N GLU A 240 8.36 -10.84 -6.70
CA GLU A 240 8.30 -11.92 -7.71
C GLU A 240 7.91 -13.26 -7.05
N THR A 241 6.61 -13.54 -6.96
CA THR A 241 6.09 -14.89 -6.77
C THR A 241 6.03 -15.62 -8.11
N ASP A 242 6.15 -16.96 -8.11
CA ASP A 242 5.91 -17.74 -9.33
C ASP A 242 4.49 -17.49 -9.84
N LEU A 243 4.37 -16.91 -11.03
CA LEU A 243 3.10 -16.42 -11.58
C LEU A 243 2.05 -17.54 -11.73
N LEU A 244 2.49 -18.79 -11.92
CA LEU A 244 1.56 -19.93 -11.91
C LEU A 244 0.89 -20.16 -10.55
N THR A 245 1.55 -19.82 -9.45
CA THR A 245 0.97 -19.93 -8.11
C THR A 245 -0.25 -19.02 -7.98
N TYR A 246 -0.19 -17.79 -8.48
CA TYR A 246 -1.36 -16.90 -8.51
C TYR A 246 -2.50 -17.50 -9.34
N VAL A 247 -2.20 -18.08 -10.51
CA VAL A 247 -3.25 -18.73 -11.34
C VAL A 247 -3.91 -19.91 -10.61
N GLU A 248 -3.13 -20.71 -9.89
CA GLU A 248 -3.66 -21.83 -9.09
C GLU A 248 -4.52 -21.34 -7.92
N ASN A 249 -4.04 -20.34 -7.20
CA ASN A 249 -4.78 -19.69 -6.11
C ASN A 249 -6.11 -19.10 -6.59
N ILE A 250 -6.13 -18.39 -7.73
CA ILE A 250 -7.36 -17.85 -8.34
C ILE A 250 -8.37 -18.97 -8.55
N ARG A 251 -7.96 -20.09 -9.16
CA ARG A 251 -8.86 -21.21 -9.41
C ARG A 251 -9.43 -21.79 -8.12
N ASP A 252 -8.62 -21.86 -7.06
CA ASP A 252 -9.06 -22.44 -5.78
C ASP A 252 -9.95 -21.48 -4.98
N LEU A 253 -9.66 -20.18 -4.99
CA LEU A 253 -10.54 -19.15 -4.42
C LEU A 253 -11.88 -19.11 -5.14
N LEU A 254 -11.88 -19.11 -6.47
CA LEU A 254 -13.11 -19.14 -7.29
C LEU A 254 -13.97 -20.39 -7.03
N LYS A 255 -13.36 -21.56 -6.82
CA LYS A 255 -14.12 -22.75 -6.38
C LYS A 255 -14.76 -22.54 -5.00
N GLN A 256 -14.06 -21.89 -4.08
CA GLN A 256 -14.60 -21.56 -2.76
C GLN A 256 -15.73 -20.53 -2.85
N VAL A 257 -15.68 -19.56 -3.78
CA VAL A 257 -16.80 -18.65 -4.05
C VAL A 257 -18.07 -19.44 -4.37
N LYS A 258 -18.01 -20.44 -5.25
CA LYS A 258 -19.17 -21.28 -5.60
C LYS A 258 -19.78 -21.97 -4.39
N VAL A 259 -18.93 -22.53 -3.52
CA VAL A 259 -19.36 -23.25 -2.31
C VAL A 259 -20.03 -22.29 -1.33
N THR A 260 -19.30 -21.25 -0.96
CA THR A 260 -19.70 -20.28 0.07
C THR A 260 -20.98 -19.53 -0.33
N TYR A 261 -21.08 -19.12 -1.59
CA TYR A 261 -22.28 -18.46 -2.11
C TYR A 261 -23.50 -19.37 -2.09
N ALA A 262 -23.33 -20.65 -2.47
CA ALA A 262 -24.42 -21.63 -2.45
C ALA A 262 -24.91 -21.97 -1.03
N GLU A 263 -24.04 -21.83 -0.03
CA GLU A 263 -24.37 -21.96 1.39
C GLU A 263 -25.08 -20.71 1.95
N GLY A 264 -25.10 -19.62 1.19
CA GLY A 264 -25.79 -18.37 1.51
C GLY A 264 -24.91 -17.31 2.20
N ASP A 265 -23.62 -17.59 2.38
CA ASP A 265 -22.67 -16.64 2.96
C ASP A 265 -22.10 -15.72 1.86
N LYS A 266 -22.85 -14.68 1.56
CA LYS A 266 -22.54 -13.75 0.46
C LYS A 266 -21.34 -12.87 0.77
N ASP A 267 -21.17 -12.45 2.02
CA ASP A 267 -20.07 -11.57 2.41
C ASP A 267 -18.74 -12.30 2.27
N MET A 268 -18.67 -13.56 2.71
CA MET A 268 -17.48 -14.38 2.51
C MET A 268 -17.27 -14.73 1.02
N ALA A 269 -18.33 -15.02 0.26
CA ALA A 269 -18.21 -15.26 -1.17
C ALA A 269 -17.66 -14.03 -1.92
N LEU A 270 -18.12 -12.82 -1.56
CA LEU A 270 -17.63 -11.56 -2.10
C LEU A 270 -16.15 -11.36 -1.76
N SER A 271 -15.77 -11.58 -0.50
CA SER A 271 -14.38 -11.49 -0.05
C SER A 271 -13.45 -12.45 -0.79
N LEU A 272 -13.86 -13.72 -0.99
CA LEU A 272 -13.10 -14.70 -1.75
C LEU A 272 -12.95 -14.31 -3.23
N ALA A 273 -14.00 -13.72 -3.83
CA ALA A 273 -13.95 -13.23 -5.20
C ALA A 273 -12.98 -12.04 -5.33
N THR A 274 -13.05 -11.09 -4.40
CA THR A 274 -12.12 -9.96 -4.32
C THR A 274 -10.68 -10.45 -4.12
N LYS A 275 -10.44 -11.41 -3.23
CA LYS A 275 -9.11 -12.00 -2.99
C LYS A 275 -8.56 -12.72 -4.23
N ALA A 276 -9.44 -13.35 -5.01
CA ALA A 276 -9.01 -13.95 -6.28
C ALA A 276 -8.53 -12.89 -7.26
N TYR A 277 -9.09 -11.69 -7.23
CA TYR A 277 -8.64 -10.57 -8.05
C TYR A 277 -7.39 -9.90 -7.47
N LEU A 278 -7.51 -9.26 -6.30
CA LEU A 278 -6.45 -8.46 -5.67
C LEU A 278 -5.20 -9.27 -5.35
N ASP A 279 -5.31 -10.25 -4.45
CA ASP A 279 -4.13 -11.00 -3.98
C ASP A 279 -3.50 -11.91 -5.06
N ASN A 280 -4.05 -11.96 -6.28
CA ASN A 280 -3.59 -12.89 -7.29
C ASN A 280 -3.63 -12.38 -8.74
N PHE A 281 -4.79 -11.98 -9.28
CA PHE A 281 -4.87 -11.60 -10.70
C PHE A 281 -4.13 -10.29 -10.99
N GLU A 282 -4.20 -9.31 -10.09
CA GLU A 282 -3.46 -8.04 -10.14
C GLU A 282 -1.97 -8.28 -10.46
N TYR A 283 -1.31 -9.17 -9.70
CA TYR A 283 0.09 -9.57 -9.91
C TYR A 283 0.38 -10.26 -11.27
N LEU A 284 -0.65 -10.72 -11.99
CA LEU A 284 -0.50 -11.32 -13.32
C LEU A 284 -0.64 -10.29 -14.43
N GLU A 285 -1.28 -9.16 -14.18
CA GLU A 285 -1.68 -8.21 -15.21
C GLU A 285 -0.49 -7.68 -15.99
N GLY A 286 0.55 -7.20 -15.31
CA GLY A 286 1.75 -6.67 -15.98
C GLY A 286 2.37 -7.66 -16.97
N THR A 287 2.35 -8.96 -16.66
CA THR A 287 2.86 -10.01 -17.55
C THR A 287 1.88 -10.34 -18.67
N VAL A 288 0.59 -10.45 -18.36
CA VAL A 288 -0.44 -10.79 -19.34
C VAL A 288 -0.61 -9.64 -20.35
N LYS A 289 -0.64 -8.39 -19.88
CA LYS A 289 -0.77 -7.16 -20.67
C LYS A 289 0.32 -7.03 -21.73
N GLN A 290 1.55 -7.47 -21.45
CA GLN A 290 2.64 -7.48 -22.44
C GLN A 290 2.36 -8.38 -23.65
N SER A 291 1.59 -9.45 -23.45
CA SER A 291 1.31 -10.44 -24.49
C SER A 291 -0.09 -10.29 -25.10
N ASN A 292 -1.08 -9.95 -24.27
CA ASN A 292 -2.49 -9.85 -24.65
C ASN A 292 -3.23 -8.86 -23.73
N PRO A 293 -3.18 -7.54 -24.02
CA PRO A 293 -3.91 -6.52 -23.27
C PRO A 293 -5.41 -6.79 -23.19
N GLU A 294 -6.05 -7.19 -24.30
CA GLU A 294 -7.50 -7.46 -24.34
C GLU A 294 -7.94 -8.58 -23.38
N LEU A 295 -7.03 -9.50 -23.04
CA LEU A 295 -7.32 -10.56 -22.06
C LEU A 295 -7.29 -10.03 -20.62
N VAL A 296 -6.49 -9.01 -20.33
CA VAL A 296 -6.50 -8.36 -19.00
C VAL A 296 -7.85 -7.69 -18.82
N ASP A 297 -8.21 -6.76 -19.72
CA ASP A 297 -9.47 -6.03 -19.68
C ASP A 297 -10.69 -6.99 -19.54
N GLU A 298 -10.68 -8.10 -20.28
CA GLU A 298 -11.76 -9.10 -20.21
C GLU A 298 -11.82 -9.81 -18.86
N VAL A 299 -10.68 -10.29 -18.34
CA VAL A 299 -10.65 -11.03 -17.07
C VAL A 299 -10.94 -10.12 -15.89
N GLU A 300 -10.40 -8.92 -15.91
CA GLU A 300 -10.64 -7.85 -14.97
C GLU A 300 -12.13 -7.52 -14.89
N THR A 301 -12.78 -7.25 -16.03
CA THR A 301 -14.24 -7.06 -16.11
C THR A 301 -14.99 -8.25 -15.51
N MET A 302 -14.59 -9.49 -15.85
CA MET A 302 -15.27 -10.69 -15.38
C MET A 302 -15.12 -10.91 -13.86
N MET A 303 -13.95 -10.59 -13.28
CA MET A 303 -13.59 -10.86 -11.89
C MET A 303 -13.92 -9.68 -10.96
N ARG A 304 -13.42 -8.48 -11.29
CA ARG A 304 -13.57 -7.28 -10.47
C ARG A 304 -15.00 -6.75 -10.54
N GLU A 305 -15.60 -6.68 -11.72
CA GLU A 305 -16.93 -6.07 -11.88
C GLU A 305 -18.05 -7.12 -11.85
N GLU A 306 -18.13 -7.95 -12.89
CA GLU A 306 -19.30 -8.80 -13.14
C GLU A 306 -19.55 -9.81 -12.02
N LEU A 307 -18.54 -10.58 -11.60
CA LEU A 307 -18.72 -11.60 -10.56
C LEU A 307 -19.11 -10.97 -9.22
N ARG A 308 -18.44 -9.87 -8.83
CA ARG A 308 -18.71 -9.16 -7.57
C ARG A 308 -20.11 -8.55 -7.58
N ASP A 309 -20.52 -7.93 -8.69
CA ASP A 309 -21.87 -7.39 -8.86
C ASP A 309 -22.93 -8.47 -8.85
N MET A 310 -22.70 -9.63 -9.47
CA MET A 310 -23.61 -10.76 -9.39
C MET A 310 -23.78 -11.24 -7.94
N ILE A 311 -22.71 -11.28 -7.15
CA ILE A 311 -22.77 -11.65 -5.73
C ILE A 311 -23.57 -10.61 -4.94
N ARG A 312 -23.26 -9.31 -5.10
CA ARG A 312 -23.94 -8.20 -4.42
C ARG A 312 -25.44 -8.13 -4.75
N ASN A 313 -25.81 -8.45 -5.99
CA ASN A 313 -27.17 -8.34 -6.50
C ASN A 313 -28.00 -9.63 -6.41
N ASP A 314 -27.57 -10.61 -5.61
CA ASP A 314 -28.30 -11.86 -5.38
C ASP A 314 -28.62 -12.65 -6.65
N ALA A 315 -27.66 -12.71 -7.58
CA ALA A 315 -27.80 -13.49 -8.79
C ALA A 315 -28.06 -14.99 -8.49
N PRO A 316 -28.82 -15.71 -9.33
CA PRO A 316 -29.04 -17.14 -9.13
C PRO A 316 -27.73 -17.92 -9.03
N VAL A 317 -27.66 -18.89 -8.09
CA VAL A 317 -26.47 -19.75 -7.89
C VAL A 317 -25.98 -20.40 -9.19
N ALA A 318 -26.89 -20.73 -10.11
CA ALA A 318 -26.53 -21.28 -11.42
C ALA A 318 -25.76 -20.27 -12.30
N GLU A 319 -26.12 -19.00 -12.25
CA GLU A 319 -25.45 -17.92 -13.00
C GLU A 319 -24.08 -17.63 -12.40
N ILE A 320 -23.98 -17.55 -11.06
CA ILE A 320 -22.67 -17.43 -10.36
C ILE A 320 -21.73 -18.57 -10.76
N ASN A 321 -22.24 -19.81 -10.73
CA ASN A 321 -21.44 -20.97 -11.11
C ASN A 321 -20.95 -20.88 -12.56
N GLN A 322 -21.79 -20.39 -13.47
CA GLN A 322 -21.43 -20.20 -14.87
C GLN A 322 -20.37 -19.11 -15.05
N GLN A 323 -20.50 -17.98 -14.35
CA GLN A 323 -19.51 -16.89 -14.40
C GLN A 323 -18.16 -17.38 -13.88
N VAL A 324 -18.16 -18.06 -12.72
CA VAL A 324 -16.93 -18.65 -12.16
C VAL A 324 -16.28 -19.65 -13.12
N ASP A 325 -17.07 -20.55 -13.73
CA ASP A 325 -16.52 -21.54 -14.67
C ASP A 325 -15.93 -20.87 -15.93
N ALA A 326 -16.50 -19.74 -16.36
CA ALA A 326 -15.97 -18.93 -17.45
C ALA A 326 -14.63 -18.27 -17.07
N ILE A 327 -14.51 -17.71 -15.86
CA ILE A 327 -13.25 -17.13 -15.36
C ILE A 327 -12.16 -18.21 -15.25
N ILE A 328 -12.49 -19.38 -14.70
CA ILE A 328 -11.54 -20.50 -14.60
C ILE A 328 -11.02 -20.93 -15.99
N LEU A 329 -11.87 -20.89 -17.02
CA LEU A 329 -11.44 -21.16 -18.39
C LEU A 329 -10.49 -20.08 -18.93
N LYS A 330 -10.69 -18.80 -18.55
CA LYS A 330 -9.73 -17.74 -18.87
C LYS A 330 -8.40 -17.93 -18.17
N MET A 331 -8.39 -18.44 -16.93
CA MET A 331 -7.17 -18.81 -16.22
C MET A 331 -6.35 -19.89 -16.95
N ASP A 332 -6.99 -20.79 -17.71
CA ASP A 332 -6.27 -21.74 -18.59
C ASP A 332 -5.55 -21.05 -19.77
N THR A 333 -6.00 -19.85 -20.14
CA THR A 333 -5.36 -19.02 -21.18
C THR A 333 -4.24 -18.20 -20.57
N VAL A 334 -4.47 -17.58 -19.41
CA VAL A 334 -3.45 -16.87 -18.63
C VAL A 334 -2.26 -17.78 -18.30
N ALA A 335 -2.52 -19.02 -17.83
CA ALA A 335 -1.47 -20.01 -17.53
C ALA A 335 -0.55 -20.36 -18.71
N LYS A 336 -0.97 -20.11 -19.96
CA LYS A 336 -0.14 -20.35 -21.16
C LYS A 336 0.74 -19.15 -21.51
N ILE A 337 0.38 -17.96 -21.00
CA ILE A 337 1.08 -16.70 -21.23
C ILE A 337 2.14 -16.51 -20.15
N VAL A 338 1.75 -16.70 -18.88
CA VAL A 338 2.67 -16.49 -17.76
C VAL A 338 3.69 -17.64 -17.69
N PRO A 339 4.98 -17.33 -17.60
CA PRO A 339 6.02 -18.35 -17.55
C PRO A 339 6.06 -19.06 -16.19
N GLU A 340 6.42 -20.35 -16.20
CA GLU A 340 6.91 -21.01 -14.99
C GLU A 340 8.27 -20.39 -14.64
N PHE A 341 8.47 -19.91 -13.41
CA PHE A 341 9.81 -19.58 -12.93
C PHE A 341 10.63 -20.87 -12.76
N GLY A 342 11.24 -21.29 -13.87
CA GLY A 342 12.06 -22.49 -14.01
C GLY A 342 12.56 -22.70 -15.44
N THR A 343 11.84 -22.20 -16.45
CA THR A 343 12.21 -22.39 -17.87
C THR A 343 12.93 -21.20 -18.48
N ILE A 344 12.58 -19.96 -18.13
CA ILE A 344 13.24 -18.75 -18.67
C ILE A 344 14.61 -18.52 -18.03
N ALA A 345 14.74 -18.66 -16.71
CA ALA A 345 16.05 -18.60 -16.04
C ALA A 345 17.00 -19.66 -16.61
N MET A 346 16.51 -20.88 -16.88
CA MET A 346 17.28 -21.90 -17.59
C MET A 346 17.58 -21.53 -19.05
N MET A 347 16.65 -20.95 -19.81
CA MET A 347 16.94 -20.56 -21.20
C MET A 347 17.94 -19.41 -21.28
N ILE A 348 17.87 -18.40 -20.40
CA ILE A 348 18.86 -17.32 -20.30
C ILE A 348 20.22 -17.88 -19.86
N LEU A 349 20.26 -18.80 -18.88
CA LEU A 349 21.49 -19.50 -18.49
C LEU A 349 22.06 -20.38 -19.61
N VAL A 350 21.23 -21.12 -20.33
CA VAL A 350 21.66 -22.03 -21.41
C VAL A 350 22.16 -21.24 -22.62
N VAL A 351 21.53 -20.11 -22.98
CA VAL A 351 22.04 -19.22 -24.04
C VAL A 351 23.35 -18.54 -23.61
N GLY A 352 23.49 -18.14 -22.34
CA GLY A 352 24.75 -17.60 -21.79
C GLY A 352 25.88 -18.64 -21.74
N ILE A 353 25.57 -19.88 -21.34
CA ILE A 353 26.55 -20.99 -21.26
C ILE A 353 26.98 -21.44 -22.67
N ILE A 354 26.06 -21.54 -23.64
CA ILE A 354 26.41 -21.90 -25.01
C ILE A 354 27.25 -20.78 -25.67
N SER A 355 26.91 -19.52 -25.42
CA SER A 355 27.67 -18.37 -25.96
C SER A 355 29.10 -18.30 -25.38
N THR A 356 29.27 -18.60 -24.10
CA THR A 356 30.60 -18.67 -23.46
C THR A 356 31.39 -19.91 -23.90
N MET A 357 30.76 -21.07 -24.10
CA MET A 357 31.43 -22.27 -24.65
C MET A 357 31.90 -22.08 -26.09
N VAL A 358 31.13 -21.42 -26.96
CA VAL A 358 31.53 -21.14 -28.35
C VAL A 358 32.69 -20.13 -28.41
N LEU A 359 32.74 -19.16 -27.48
CA LEU A 359 33.84 -18.20 -27.38
C LEU A 359 35.15 -18.86 -26.91
N VAL A 360 35.07 -19.78 -25.94
CA VAL A 360 36.24 -20.50 -25.40
C VAL A 360 36.76 -21.57 -26.38
N SER A 361 35.86 -22.19 -27.16
CA SER A 361 36.21 -23.17 -28.21
C SER A 361 36.98 -22.54 -29.38
N LYS A 362 36.64 -21.30 -29.79
CA LYS A 362 37.32 -20.62 -30.90
C LYS A 362 38.73 -20.13 -30.58
N ASN A 363 39.11 -20.03 -29.30
CA ASN A 363 40.42 -19.52 -28.88
C ASN A 363 41.50 -20.59 -28.66
N LYS A 364 41.26 -21.87 -28.98
CA LYS A 364 42.24 -22.96 -28.79
C LYS A 364 42.92 -23.51 -30.04
N ASN A 365 42.83 -22.85 -31.20
CA ASN A 365 43.54 -23.29 -32.42
C ASN A 365 44.50 -22.23 -32.99
N LEU A 366 45.44 -21.75 -32.17
CA LEU A 366 46.62 -21.06 -32.67
C LEU A 366 47.90 -21.67 -32.11
N SER A 367 48.69 -22.16 -33.07
CA SER A 367 50.04 -22.70 -32.98
C SER A 367 50.18 -24.15 -32.47
N ILE A 368 50.52 -25.04 -33.39
CA ILE A 368 51.85 -25.65 -33.52
C ILE A 368 51.91 -26.31 -34.90
N LEU A 369 52.92 -25.96 -35.72
CA LEU A 369 53.80 -26.88 -36.46
C LEU A 369 54.91 -26.07 -37.18
N PRO A 370 56.08 -26.68 -37.47
CA PRO A 370 57.38 -26.00 -37.42
C PRO A 370 58.08 -25.80 -38.78
N ARG A 371 59.12 -24.94 -38.74
CA ARG A 371 60.35 -24.83 -39.55
C ARG A 371 60.31 -25.18 -41.06
N ILE A 372 60.78 -24.20 -41.85
CA ILE A 372 62.10 -24.27 -42.50
C ILE A 372 62.87 -22.98 -42.15
#